data_AF-A0A4U5PDW6-F1
#
_entry.id   AF-A0A4U5PDW6-F1
#
_cell.length_a   1.000
_cell.length_b   1.000
_cell.length_c   1.000
_cell.angle_alpha   90.00
_cell.angle_beta   90.00
_cell.angle_gamma   90.00
#
_symmetry.space_group_name_H-M   'P 1'
#
loop_
_entity.id
_entity.type
_entity.pdbx_description
1 polymer ?
#
loop_
_entity_poly.entity_id
_entity_poly.type
_entity_poly.pdbx_seq_one_letter_code
_entity_poly.pdbx_strand_id
1 'polypeptide(L)'
;MILRSALFISTFFLIFGASRSLHRANTPYQRVFCTQSLCERPESEELRFFLLGDTGGIPIYPYTTYAQKKVAGLMNDLAQVNPVDFVLNVGDNIYFNGVSDVFDHRFEVDGLILTLNS
;
A
#
# COMPACT_ATOMS: atom_id res chain seq x y z
N MET A 1 7.91 54.85 0.87
CA MET A 1 7.19 54.04 -0.14
C MET A 1 7.82 52.65 -0.27
N ILE A 2 7.92 51.86 0.83
CA ILE A 2 8.48 50.49 0.82
C ILE A 2 7.69 49.60 1.81
N LEU A 3 6.37 49.79 1.92
CA LEU A 3 5.52 49.01 2.84
C LEU A 3 4.30 48.38 2.15
N ARG A 4 4.35 48.21 0.82
CA ARG A 4 3.29 47.54 0.04
C ARG A 4 3.76 46.29 -0.70
N SER A 5 5.06 46.05 -0.79
CA SER A 5 5.66 44.92 -1.52
C SER A 5 5.74 43.63 -0.71
N ALA A 6 5.78 43.69 0.63
CA ALA A 6 5.86 42.49 1.48
C ALA A 6 4.50 41.78 1.66
N LEU A 7 3.38 42.49 1.57
CA LEU A 7 2.06 41.88 1.70
C LEU A 7 1.66 41.04 0.47
N PHE A 8 2.19 41.36 -0.71
CA PHE A 8 1.80 40.67 -1.96
C PHE A 8 2.47 39.30 -2.13
N ILE A 9 3.66 39.11 -1.56
CA ILE A 9 4.40 37.84 -1.64
C ILE A 9 3.85 36.82 -0.62
N SER A 10 3.32 37.28 0.51
CA SER A 10 2.69 36.43 1.53
C SER A 10 1.39 35.79 1.04
N THR A 11 0.55 36.53 0.31
CA THR A 11 -0.72 35.99 -0.22
C THR A 11 -0.52 34.99 -1.36
N PHE A 12 0.59 35.07 -2.11
CA PHE A 12 0.85 34.14 -3.21
C PHE A 12 1.20 32.72 -2.71
N PHE A 13 1.86 32.62 -1.55
CA PHE A 13 2.15 31.32 -0.91
C PHE A 13 0.90 30.65 -0.31
N LEU A 14 -0.16 31.40 0.00
CA LEU A 14 -1.41 30.85 0.53
C LEU A 14 -2.34 30.28 -0.56
N ILE A 15 -2.22 30.73 -1.82
CA ILE A 15 -3.10 30.25 -2.91
C ILE A 15 -2.59 28.94 -3.52
N PHE A 16 -1.28 28.67 -3.48
CA PHE A 16 -0.70 27.39 -3.94
C PHE A 16 -0.37 26.41 -2.81
N GLY A 17 -0.63 26.80 -1.56
CA GLY A 17 -0.32 26.02 -0.37
C GLY A 17 -1.46 25.16 0.16
N ALA A 18 -2.14 24.37 -0.67
CA ALA A 18 -2.99 23.25 -0.21
C ALA A 18 -3.56 22.43 -1.38
N SER A 19 -2.71 21.70 -2.10
CA SER A 19 -3.19 20.46 -2.74
C SER A 19 -2.05 19.48 -2.92
N ARG A 20 -1.45 19.07 -1.80
CA ARG A 20 -1.06 17.67 -1.72
C ARG A 20 -2.36 16.95 -1.40
N SER A 21 -3.07 16.52 -2.43
CA SER A 21 -3.98 15.39 -2.26
C SER A 21 -3.11 14.27 -1.73
N LEU A 22 -3.09 14.14 -0.40
CA LEU A 22 -2.73 12.88 0.22
C LEU A 22 -3.73 11.91 -0.37
N HIS A 23 -3.33 11.17 -1.40
CA HIS A 23 -3.89 9.86 -1.65
C HIS A 23 -3.62 9.08 -0.37
N ARG A 24 -4.49 9.29 0.62
CA ARG A 24 -4.60 8.46 1.79
C ARG A 24 -4.95 7.12 1.19
N ALA A 25 -3.97 6.22 1.13
CA ALA A 25 -4.19 4.85 0.75
C ALA A 25 -5.19 4.30 1.76
N ASN A 26 -6.48 4.41 1.44
CA ASN A 26 -7.55 3.89 2.26
C ASN A 26 -7.32 2.40 2.30
N THR A 27 -6.80 1.91 3.42
CA THR A 27 -6.64 0.48 3.61
C THR A 27 -8.02 -0.16 3.45
N PRO A 28 -8.13 -1.41 3.00
CA PRO A 28 -9.43 -2.01 2.79
C PRO A 28 -10.33 -1.96 4.04
N TYR A 29 -9.73 -2.03 5.22
CA TYR A 29 -10.41 -1.84 6.51
C TYR A 29 -11.07 -0.46 6.66
N GLN A 30 -10.44 0.60 6.16
CA GLN A 30 -10.97 1.97 6.24
C GLN A 30 -12.21 2.22 5.36
N ARG A 31 -12.58 1.26 4.49
CA ARG A 31 -13.79 1.34 3.65
C ARG A 31 -15.02 0.67 4.25
N VAL A 32 -14.88 -0.01 5.40
CA VAL A 32 -15.98 -0.67 6.10
C VAL A 32 -16.49 0.25 7.21
N PHE A 33 -17.79 0.54 7.20
CA PHE A 33 -18.48 1.30 8.24
C PHE A 33 -19.31 0.35 9.09
N CYS A 34 -19.07 0.35 10.40
CA CYS A 34 -19.80 -0.52 11.32
C CYS A 34 -20.66 0.30 12.30
N THR A 35 -21.94 -0.03 12.39
CA THR A 35 -22.88 0.47 13.42
C THR A 35 -23.32 -0.68 14.31
N GLN A 36 -22.92 -0.62 15.58
CA GLN A 36 -23.18 -1.68 16.57
C GLN A 36 -22.65 -3.05 16.08
N SER A 37 -23.52 -3.88 15.50
CA SER A 37 -23.21 -5.22 14.99
C SER A 37 -23.29 -5.34 13.46
N LEU A 38 -23.69 -4.28 12.75
CA LEU A 38 -23.83 -4.28 11.30
C LEU A 38 -22.63 -3.56 10.67
N CYS A 39 -21.90 -4.25 9.81
CA CYS A 39 -20.80 -3.67 9.05
C CYS A 39 -21.18 -3.66 7.57
N GLU A 40 -21.17 -2.47 6.97
CA GLU A 40 -21.49 -2.26 5.57
C GLU A 40 -20.33 -1.56 4.86
N ARG A 41 -20.19 -1.83 3.57
CA ARG A 41 -19.26 -1.11 2.70
C ARG A 41 -20.09 -0.29 1.71
N PRO A 42 -20.43 0.96 2.05
CA PRO A 42 -21.45 1.73 1.33
C PRO A 42 -21.01 2.13 -0.09
N GLU A 43 -19.71 2.10 -0.39
CA GLU A 43 -19.17 2.57 -1.69
C GLU A 43 -19.17 1.51 -2.80
N SER A 44 -19.52 0.24 -2.54
CA SER A 44 -19.53 -0.78 -3.60
C SER A 44 -20.36 -2.02 -3.23
N GLU A 45 -21.01 -2.60 -4.24
CA GLU A 45 -21.72 -3.89 -4.19
C GLU A 45 -20.84 -5.08 -4.64
N GLU A 46 -19.62 -4.83 -5.12
CA GLU A 46 -18.73 -5.87 -5.67
C GLU A 46 -17.63 -6.29 -4.70
N LEU A 47 -17.50 -7.57 -4.39
CA LEU A 47 -16.37 -8.09 -3.64
C LEU A 47 -15.18 -8.33 -4.56
N ARG A 48 -14.07 -7.62 -4.35
CA ARG A 48 -12.86 -7.77 -5.18
C ARG A 48 -11.69 -8.20 -4.34
N PHE A 49 -11.03 -9.29 -4.71
CA PHE A 49 -9.86 -9.79 -3.99
C PHE A 49 -8.84 -10.38 -4.96
N PHE A 50 -7.57 -10.36 -4.56
CA PHE A 50 -6.55 -11.12 -5.25
C PHE A 50 -6.48 -12.53 -4.66
N LEU A 51 -6.31 -13.53 -5.53
CA LEU A 51 -6.01 -14.90 -5.16
C LEU A 51 -4.58 -15.22 -5.61
N LEU A 52 -3.68 -15.50 -4.68
CA LEU A 52 -2.27 -15.80 -4.95
C LEU A 52 -1.86 -17.07 -4.23
N GLY A 53 -0.87 -17.78 -4.79
CA GLY A 53 -0.13 -18.84 -4.11
C GLY A 53 1.34 -18.72 -4.47
N ASP A 54 2.18 -19.56 -3.88
CA ASP A 54 3.57 -19.75 -4.30
C ASP A 54 4.40 -18.44 -4.20
N THR A 55 4.10 -17.62 -3.20
CA THR A 55 4.76 -16.32 -2.99
C THR A 55 5.99 -16.39 -2.09
N GLY A 56 6.49 -17.61 -1.80
CA GLY A 56 7.42 -17.89 -0.71
C GLY A 56 8.85 -17.40 -0.85
N GLY A 57 9.20 -16.75 -1.97
CA GLY A 57 10.52 -16.14 -2.15
C GLY A 57 11.65 -17.17 -2.20
N ILE A 58 12.79 -16.84 -1.59
CA ILE A 58 13.97 -17.72 -1.49
C ILE A 58 14.60 -17.61 -0.09
N PRO A 59 15.32 -18.64 0.40
CA PRO A 59 15.91 -18.62 1.74
C PRO A 59 17.20 -17.78 1.85
N ILE A 60 17.62 -17.11 0.78
CA ILE A 60 18.85 -16.31 0.72
C ILE A 60 18.47 -14.85 0.48
N TYR A 61 19.11 -13.92 1.20
CA TYR A 61 18.93 -12.48 1.03
C TYR A 61 19.04 -12.10 -0.47
N PRO A 62 18.12 -11.29 -1.03
CA PRO A 62 17.11 -10.45 -0.38
C PRO A 62 15.76 -11.15 -0.13
N TYR A 63 15.77 -12.48 0.01
CA TYR A 63 14.63 -13.35 0.35
C TYR A 63 13.44 -13.33 -0.62
N THR A 64 13.59 -12.61 -1.73
CA THR A 64 12.55 -12.34 -2.71
C THR A 64 13.05 -12.67 -4.10
N THR A 65 12.13 -13.02 -5.00
CA THR A 65 12.47 -13.28 -6.41
C THR A 65 12.08 -12.12 -7.31
N TYR A 66 12.65 -12.08 -8.52
CA TYR A 66 12.25 -11.10 -9.54
C TYR A 66 10.77 -11.23 -9.92
N ALA A 67 10.28 -12.47 -10.09
CA ALA A 67 8.88 -12.74 -10.41
C ALA A 67 7.94 -12.22 -9.31
N GLN A 68 8.26 -12.48 -8.04
CA GLN A 68 7.50 -11.99 -6.89
C GLN A 68 7.38 -10.46 -6.90
N LYS A 69 8.49 -9.74 -7.16
CA LYS A 69 8.49 -8.27 -7.24
C LYS A 69 7.63 -7.75 -8.41
N LYS A 70 7.68 -8.42 -9.56
CA LYS A 70 6.86 -8.04 -10.73
C LYS A 70 5.37 -8.24 -10.47
N VAL A 71 4.98 -9.38 -9.89
CA VAL A 71 3.58 -9.63 -9.53
C VAL A 71 3.11 -8.63 -8.48
N ALA A 72 3.91 -8.35 -7.45
CA ALA A 72 3.58 -7.35 -6.43
C ALA A 72 3.36 -5.94 -7.03
N GLY A 73 4.21 -5.52 -7.97
CA GLY A 73 4.03 -4.26 -8.70
C GLY A 73 2.72 -4.22 -9.50
N LEU A 74 2.41 -5.28 -10.24
CA LEU A 74 1.16 -5.37 -11.00
C LEU A 74 -0.08 -5.38 -10.10
N MET A 75 -0.03 -6.07 -8.96
CA MET A 75 -1.12 -6.04 -7.97
C MET A 75 -1.34 -4.61 -7.45
N ASN A 76 -0.27 -3.87 -7.18
CA ASN A 76 -0.35 -2.48 -6.76
C ASN A 76 -1.00 -1.60 -7.84
N ASP A 77 -0.58 -1.74 -9.10
CA ASP A 77 -1.13 -0.96 -10.21
C ASP A 77 -2.62 -1.28 -10.43
N LEU A 78 -2.99 -2.56 -10.38
CA LEU A 78 -4.38 -3.00 -10.48
C LEU A 78 -5.23 -2.51 -9.32
N ALA A 79 -4.68 -2.49 -8.09
CA ALA A 79 -5.39 -1.99 -6.91
C ALA A 79 -5.61 -0.48 -6.92
N GLN A 80 -4.76 0.28 -7.61
CA GLN A 80 -4.96 1.72 -7.83
C GLN A 80 -6.13 2.00 -8.81
N VAL A 81 -6.33 1.14 -9.81
CA VAL A 81 -7.43 1.27 -10.77
C VAL A 81 -8.73 0.75 -10.19
N ASN A 82 -8.69 -0.45 -9.60
CA ASN A 82 -9.85 -1.13 -9.03
C ASN A 82 -9.57 -1.43 -7.56
N PRO A 83 -10.19 -0.70 -6.61
CA PRO A 83 -9.97 -0.93 -5.18
C PRO A 83 -10.28 -2.37 -4.78
N VAL A 84 -9.27 -3.06 -4.27
CA VAL A 84 -9.33 -4.47 -3.81
C VAL A 84 -9.56 -4.53 -2.31
N ASP A 85 -10.43 -5.43 -1.85
CA ASP A 85 -10.88 -5.56 -0.47
C ASP A 85 -9.95 -6.45 0.40
N PHE A 86 -9.38 -7.49 -0.18
CA PHE A 86 -8.39 -8.32 0.51
C PHE A 86 -7.52 -9.10 -0.46
N VAL A 87 -6.47 -9.71 0.09
CA VAL A 87 -5.61 -10.65 -0.62
C VAL A 87 -5.75 -12.01 0.06
N LEU A 88 -6.12 -13.03 -0.70
CA LEU A 88 -6.17 -14.42 -0.24
C LEU A 88 -4.93 -15.15 -0.75
N ASN A 89 -4.07 -15.57 0.19
CA ASN A 89 -2.92 -16.42 -0.12
C ASN A 89 -3.28 -17.89 0.12
N VAL A 90 -3.09 -18.74 -0.90
CA VAL A 90 -3.54 -20.15 -0.90
C VAL A 90 -2.46 -21.15 -0.49
N GLY A 91 -1.24 -20.71 -0.22
CA GLY A 91 -0.19 -21.60 0.26
C GLY A 91 1.21 -21.19 -0.18
N ASP A 92 2.19 -21.94 0.32
CA ASP A 92 3.61 -21.75 -0.01
C ASP A 92 4.07 -20.31 0.24
N ASN A 93 3.62 -19.79 1.38
CA ASN A 93 3.84 -18.41 1.81
C ASN A 93 5.32 -18.11 2.04
N ILE A 94 6.12 -19.12 2.39
CA ILE A 94 7.54 -18.99 2.74
C ILE A 94 8.29 -20.27 2.34
N TYR A 95 9.15 -20.17 1.33
CA TYR A 95 9.97 -21.28 0.86
C TYR A 95 11.27 -21.44 1.66
N PHE A 96 11.85 -22.63 1.76
CA PHE A 96 11.27 -23.94 1.38
C PHE A 96 10.65 -24.67 2.58
N ASN A 97 11.08 -24.33 3.79
CA ASN A 97 10.72 -25.05 5.02
C ASN A 97 9.85 -24.20 5.97
N GLY A 98 9.22 -23.13 5.46
CA GLY A 98 8.48 -22.20 6.30
C GLY A 98 9.37 -21.37 7.23
N VAL A 99 8.80 -20.97 8.37
CA VAL A 99 9.46 -20.22 9.46
C VAL A 99 9.36 -21.01 10.77
N SER A 100 10.38 -20.89 11.62
CA SER A 100 10.41 -21.52 12.94
C SER A 100 9.67 -20.70 14.00
N ASP A 101 9.66 -19.38 13.84
CA ASP A 101 9.17 -18.45 14.85
C ASP A 101 8.78 -17.11 14.23
N VAL A 102 8.18 -16.26 15.06
CA VAL A 102 7.63 -14.96 14.66
C VAL A 102 8.69 -13.88 14.45
N PHE A 103 9.96 -14.15 14.82
CA PHE A 103 11.08 -13.22 14.71
C PHE A 103 12.00 -13.59 13.55
N ASP A 104 11.52 -14.36 12.56
CA ASP A 104 12.29 -14.68 11.36
C ASP A 104 12.70 -13.39 10.63
N HIS A 105 14.00 -13.22 10.40
CA HIS A 105 14.56 -12.02 9.78
C HIS A 105 13.99 -11.68 8.40
N ARG A 106 13.35 -12.64 7.72
CA ARG A 106 12.64 -12.39 6.46
C ARG A 106 11.44 -11.46 6.62
N PHE A 107 10.90 -11.32 7.82
CA PHE A 107 9.82 -10.37 8.14
C PHE A 107 10.33 -8.95 8.44
N GLU A 108 11.61 -8.79 8.77
CA GLU A 108 12.21 -7.52 9.20
C GLU A 108 12.86 -6.75 8.05
N VAL A 109 12.85 -7.29 6.83
CA VAL A 109 13.49 -6.64 5.68
C VAL A 109 12.64 -5.47 5.20
N ASP A 110 12.77 -4.36 5.92
CA ASP A 110 12.23 -3.06 5.55
C ASP A 110 13.00 -2.48 4.36
N GLY A 111 12.29 -2.29 3.25
CA GLY A 111 12.23 -0.96 2.65
C GLY A 111 13.30 -0.50 1.64
N LEU A 112 14.29 -1.30 1.21
CA LEU A 112 15.26 -0.81 0.19
C LEU A 112 14.77 -0.89 -1.28
N ILE A 113 13.49 -1.19 -1.54
CA ILE A 113 12.95 -1.30 -2.92
C ILE A 113 11.75 -0.37 -3.19
N LEU A 114 11.21 0.31 -2.18
CA LEU A 114 10.20 1.35 -2.42
C LEU A 114 10.80 2.75 -2.66
N THR A 115 12.12 2.90 -2.57
CA THR A 115 12.82 4.20 -2.77
C THR A 115 13.61 4.31 -4.06
N LEU A 116 13.74 3.24 -4.86
CA LEU A 116 14.58 3.29 -6.07
C LEU A 116 13.84 3.66 -7.36
N ASN A 117 12.51 3.86 -7.34
CA ASN A 117 11.76 4.37 -8.49
C ASN A 117 10.49 5.14 -8.05
N SER A 118 10.67 6.23 -7.31
CA SER A 118 9.69 7.33 -7.26
C SER A 118 10.24 8.53 -8.01
#